data_AF-A0A660WVM8-F1
#
_entry.id   AF-A0A660WVM8-F1
#
_cell.length_a   1.000
_cell.length_b   1.000
_cell.length_c   1.000
_cell.angle_alpha   90.00
_cell.angle_beta   90.00
_cell.angle_gamma   90.00
#
_symmetry.space_group_name_H-M   'P 1'
#
loop_
_entity.id
_entity.type
_entity.pdbx_description
1 polymer ?
#
loop_
_entity_poly.entity_id
_entity_poly.type
_entity_poly.pdbx_seq_one_letter_code
_entity_poly.pdbx_strand_id
1 'polypeptide(L)' 'MSYHKTTFPFTAIVGQGQMKKALILNAINPNLGGVLIRGQKGTAKSTAARALANLLPEIEVVKDCPFNCNPYQINEMCNE' A
#
# COMPACT_ATOMS: atom_id res chain seq x y z
N MET A 1 -6.14 17.53 -11.84
CA MET A 1 -5.60 18.23 -10.64
C MET A 1 -5.19 17.15 -9.65
N SER A 2 -3.97 16.63 -9.73
CA SER A 2 -3.51 15.58 -8.81
C SER A 2 -3.33 16.22 -7.43
N TYR A 3 -4.24 15.89 -6.51
CA TYR A 3 -4.18 16.37 -5.12
C TYR A 3 -3.04 15.62 -4.46
N HIS A 4 -1.84 16.19 -4.45
CA HIS A 4 -0.68 15.59 -3.80
C HIS A 4 -0.91 15.64 -2.28
N LYS A 5 -1.60 14.62 -1.77
CA LYS A 5 -1.86 14.48 -0.34
C LYS A 5 -0.51 14.32 0.33
N THR A 6 -0.07 15.35 1.06
CA THR A 6 1.18 15.34 1.82
C THR A 6 1.14 14.16 2.77
N THR A 7 1.94 13.15 2.46
CA THR A 7 2.06 11.91 3.23
C THR A 7 3.35 11.95 3.99
N PHE A 8 3.31 11.43 5.21
CA PHE A 8 4.50 11.35 6.03
C PHE A 8 5.52 10.38 5.37
N PRO A 9 6.80 10.75 5.23
CA PRO A 9 7.77 9.89 4.54
C PRO A 9 8.05 8.61 5.33
N PHE A 10 8.05 7.46 4.63
CA PHE A 10 8.20 6.14 5.26
C PHE A 10 9.52 5.99 6.03
N THR A 11 10.60 6.56 5.49
CA THR A 11 11.94 6.54 6.09
C THR A 11 12.03 7.36 7.37
N ALA A 12 11.18 8.39 7.54
CA ALA A 12 11.15 9.21 8.74
C ALA A 12 10.42 8.56 9.92
N ILE A 13 9.81 7.37 9.73
CA ILE A 13 9.17 6.62 10.82
C ILE A 13 10.26 6.00 11.70
N VAL A 14 10.40 6.54 12.90
CA VAL A 14 11.38 6.08 13.90
C VAL A 14 10.94 4.75 14.52
N GLY A 15 11.90 3.84 14.73
CA GLY A 15 11.65 2.53 15.30
C GLY A 15 10.84 1.61 14.38
N GLN A 16 10.01 0.74 14.97
CA GLN A 16 9.07 -0.16 14.26
C GLN A 16 9.72 -1.04 13.17
N GLY A 17 10.96 -1.48 13.39
CA GLY A 17 11.76 -2.21 12.40
C GLY A 17 11.08 -3.48 11.87
N GLN A 18 10.41 -4.25 12.74
CA GLN A 18 9.68 -5.45 12.32
C GLN A 18 8.50 -5.12 11.39
N MET A 19 7.70 -4.10 11.75
CA MET A 19 6.57 -3.66 10.92
C MET A 19 7.05 -3.14 9.56
N LYS A 20 8.08 -2.28 9.54
CA LYS A 20 8.65 -1.76 8.28
C LYS A 20 9.17 -2.89 7.40
N LYS A 21 9.90 -3.85 7.98
CA LYS A 21 10.41 -5.02 7.25
C LYS A 21 9.27 -5.86 6.67
N ALA A 22 8.24 -6.16 7.45
CA ALA A 22 7.09 -6.94 6.98
C ALA A 22 6.39 -6.26 5.80
N LEU A 23 6.18 -4.94 5.87
CA LEU A 23 5.59 -4.16 4.78
C LEU A 23 6.47 -4.16 3.52
N ILE A 24 7.78 -3.96 3.66
CA ILE A 24 8.72 -4.01 2.53
C ILE A 24 8.72 -5.40 1.89
N LEU A 25 8.76 -6.47 2.68
CA LEU A 25 8.75 -7.84 2.18
C LEU A 25 7.46 -8.14 1.40
N ASN A 26 6.31 -7.69 1.90
CA ASN A 26 5.04 -7.86 1.21
C ASN A 26 4.96 -7.05 -0.10
N ALA A 27 5.58 -5.86 -0.15
CA ALA A 27 5.70 -5.10 -1.40
C ALA A 27 6.63 -5.78 -2.42
N ILE A 28 7.69 -6.46 -1.97
CA ILE A 28 8.60 -7.22 -2.84
C ILE A 28 7.93 -8.50 -3.36
N ASN A 29 7.24 -9.23 -2.48
CA ASN A 29 6.58 -10.48 -2.83
C ASN A 29 5.13 -10.50 -2.27
N PRO A 30 4.14 -10.13 -3.11
CA PRO A 30 2.73 -10.17 -2.73
C PRO A 30 2.21 -11.57 -2.37
N ASN A 31 2.86 -12.65 -2.83
CA ASN A 31 2.47 -14.03 -2.51
C ASN A 31 2.65 -14.39 -1.03
N LEU A 32 3.33 -13.55 -0.26
CA LEU A 32 3.36 -13.65 1.20
C LEU A 32 1.98 -13.39 1.83
N GLY A 33 1.00 -12.95 1.04
CA GLY A 33 -0.36 -12.66 1.46
C GLY A 33 -0.46 -11.22 1.96
N GLY A 34 -0.55 -11.04 3.27
CA GLY A 34 -0.72 -9.73 3.88
C GLY A 34 -0.07 -9.61 5.26
N VAL A 35 0.00 -8.38 5.77
CA VAL A 35 0.64 -8.07 7.05
C VAL A 35 -0.42 -7.65 8.07
N LEU A 36 -0.60 -8.45 9.13
CA LEU A 36 -1.44 -8.08 10.26
C LEU A 36 -0.66 -7.25 11.28
N ILE A 37 -0.94 -5.95 11.37
CA ILE A 37 -0.25 -5.03 12.28
C ILE A 37 -1.14 -4.74 13.49
N ARG A 38 -0.76 -5.26 14.67
CA ARG A 38 -1.43 -4.96 15.96
C ARG A 38 -0.69 -3.88 16.74
N GLY A 39 -1.44 -3.06 17.50
CA GLY A 39 -0.87 -2.05 18.40
C GLY A 39 -1.86 -0.97 18.81
N GLN A 40 -1.51 -0.15 19.80
CA GLN A 40 -2.36 0.91 20.36
C GLN A 40 -2.66 2.04 19.35
N LYS A 41 -3.70 2.84 19.60
CA LYS A 41 -3.97 4.06 18.81
C LYS A 41 -2.76 4.99 18.89
N GLY A 42 -2.46 5.69 17.79
CA GLY A 42 -1.34 6.65 17.74
C GLY A 42 0.03 6.07 17.37
N THR A 43 0.16 4.75 17.14
CA THR A 43 1.46 4.13 16.78
C THR A 43 1.83 4.21 15.29
N ALA A 44 1.20 5.08 14.51
CA ALA A 44 1.50 5.29 13.08
C ALA A 44 1.32 4.07 12.14
N LYS A 45 0.54 3.04 12.52
CA LYS A 45 0.31 1.83 11.68
C LYS A 45 -0.22 2.16 10.28
N SER A 46 -1.34 2.88 10.20
CA SER A 46 -1.94 3.26 8.91
C SER A 46 -1.13 4.35 8.20
N THR A 47 -0.38 5.16 8.95
CA THR A 47 0.58 6.12 8.39
C THR A 47 1.70 5.40 7.65
N ALA A 48 2.27 4.33 8.23
CA ALA A 48 3.32 3.54 7.58
C ALA A 48 2.85 2.86 6.29
N ALA A 49 1.66 2.27 6.29
CA ALA A 49 1.09 1.65 5.10
C ALA A 49 0.90 2.67 3.95
N ARG A 50 0.34 3.84 4.25
CA ARG A 50 0.15 4.92 3.25
C ARG A 50 1.48 5.52 2.79
N ALA A 51 2.42 5.68 3.71
CA ALA A 51 3.76 6.18 3.40
C ALA A 51 4.51 5.25 2.45
N LEU A 52 4.37 3.92 2.63
CA LEU A 52 4.94 2.94 1.72
C LEU A 52 4.25 2.97 0.35
N ALA A 53 2.91 3.00 0.32
CA ALA A 53 2.15 3.06 -0.93
C ALA A 53 2.59 4.23 -1.82
N ASN A 54 2.91 5.37 -1.23
CA ASN A 54 3.37 6.55 -1.97
C ASN A 54 4.83 6.48 -2.44
N LEU A 55 5.61 5.50 -1.99
CA LEU A 55 6.95 5.22 -2.54
C LEU A 55 6.91 4.24 -3.70
N LEU A 56 5.83 3.46 -3.83
CA LEU A 56 5.69 2.49 -4.90
C LEU A 56 5.30 3.20 -6.21
N PRO A 57 5.67 2.64 -7.37
CA PRO A 57 5.21 3.13 -8.66
C PRO A 57 3.69 3.12 -8.73
N GLU A 58 3.14 4.05 -9.51
CA GLU A 58 1.73 3.98 -9.89
C GLU A 58 1.48 2.68 -10.66
N ILE A 59 0.31 2.07 -10.43
CA ILE A 59 -0.14 0.88 -11.13
C ILE A 59 -1.15 1.27 -12.21
N GLU A 60 -1.14 0.53 -13.32
CA GLU A 60 -2.17 0.67 -14.34
C GLU A 60 -3.45 0.01 -13.88
N VAL A 61 -4.57 0.72 -14.02
CA VAL A 61 -5.88 0.29 -13.55
C VAL A 61 -6.92 0.54 -14.63
N VAL A 62 -7.94 -0.30 -14.70
CA VAL A 62 -9.12 -0.05 -15.53
C VAL A 62 -9.76 1.27 -15.09
N LYS A 63 -10.02 2.15 -16.06
CA LYS A 63 -10.59 3.47 -15.81
C LYS A 63 -11.93 3.34 -15.08
N ASP A 64 -12.12 4.15 -14.04
CA ASP A 64 -13.34 4.21 -13.21
C ASP A 64 -13.69 2.91 -12.45
N CYS A 65 -12.78 1.93 -12.39
CA CYS A 65 -12.97 0.71 -11.61
C CYS A 65 -12.74 0.96 -10.11
N PRO A 66 -13.72 0.72 -9.22
CA PRO A 66 -13.59 0.97 -7.79
C PRO A 66 -12.58 0.04 -7.10
N PHE A 67 -12.27 -1.10 -7.73
CA PHE A 67 -11.36 -2.12 -7.20
C PHE A 67 -9.95 -2.07 -7.79
N ASN A 68 -9.67 -1.10 -8.68
CA ASN A 68 -8.37 -0.99 -9.35
C ASN A 68 -7.96 -2.27 -10.10
N CYS A 69 -8.89 -2.90 -10.82
CA CYS A 69 -8.61 -4.10 -11.61
C CYS A 69 -7.49 -3.86 -12.63
N ASN A 70 -6.66 -4.89 -12.86
CA ASN A 70 -5.55 -4.85 -13.80
C ASN A 70 -6.08 -4.88 -15.26
N PRO A 71 -5.74 -3.89 -16.11
CA PRO A 71 -6.21 -3.82 -17.50
C PRO A 71 -5.73 -5.00 -18.37
N TYR A 72 -4.66 -5.69 -18.00
CA TYR A 72 -4.09 -6.81 -18.76
C TYR A 72 -4.60 -8.19 -18.30
N GLN A 73 -5.39 -8.27 -17.23
CA GLN A 73 -5.96 -9.52 -16.72
C GLN A 73 -7.48 -9.52 -16.83
N ILE A 74 -7.98 -9.63 -18.05
CA ILE A 74 -9.43 -9.56 -18.37
C ILE A 74 -10.25 -10.57 -17.56
N ASN A 75 -9.73 -11.78 -17.33
CA ASN A 75 -10.43 -12.83 -16.60
C ASN A 75 -10.56 -12.57 -15.09
N GLU A 76 -9.82 -11.59 -14.55
CA GLU A 76 -9.83 -11.20 -13.14
C GLU A 76 -10.54 -9.86 -12.91
N MET A 77 -11.12 -9.26 -13.96
CA MET A 77 -11.88 -8.02 -13.85
C MET A 77 -13.19 -8.25 -13.10
N CYS A 78 -13.58 -7.25 -12.31
CA CYS A 78 -14.90 -7.24 -11.67
C CYS A 78 -16.02 -7.09 -12.71
N ASN A 79 -17.20 -7.61 -12.38
CA ASN A 79 -18.40 -7.46 -13.19
C ASN A 79 -19.19 -6.16 -12.90
N GLU A 80 -18.69 -5.37 -11.94
CA GLU A 80 -19.29 -4.10 -11.50
C GLU A 80 -18.82 -2.92 -12.36
#